data_AF-A0A2R6LYQ4-F1
#
_entry.id   AF-A0A2R6LYQ4-F1
#
_cell.length_a   1.000
_cell.length_b   1.000
_cell.length_c   1.000
_cell.angle_alpha   90.00
_cell.angle_beta   90.00
_cell.angle_gamma   90.00
#
_symmetry.space_group_name_H-M   'P 1'
#
loop_
_entity.id
_entity.type
_entity.pdbx_description
1 polymer ?
#
loop_
_entity_poly.entity_id
_entity_poly.type
_entity_poly.pdbx_seq_one_letter_code
_entity_poly.pdbx_strand_id
1 'polypeptide(L)'
;VRTHPDAPDLERLQNLVLEPIPADEIRRRREEGEVLVEDVVNDRDDLDVRAPMSDAPGEEVTGDVGTALYRLVQLFGTPQFPEYVAGEDISDRYETTYKYLFRARVEDDVEELPDEWLMTIRDWKVEVGVGIAEWRDEDEEFTADPKVALTSMALGQNVTSQPIRCDFKDMWY
;
A
#
# COMPACT_ATOMS: atom_id res chain seq x y z
N VAL A 1 -10.19 9.30 3.37
CA VAL A 1 -9.32 9.98 2.38
C VAL A 1 -10.10 10.91 1.45
N ARG A 2 -11.06 10.44 0.64
CA ARG A 2 -11.71 11.29 -0.40
C ARG A 2 -12.41 12.57 0.10
N THR A 3 -12.77 12.64 1.37
CA THR A 3 -13.38 13.81 2.02
C THR A 3 -12.39 14.62 2.85
N HIS A 4 -11.11 14.21 2.90
CA HIS A 4 -10.07 14.91 3.64
C HIS A 4 -9.75 16.24 2.90
N PRO A 5 -9.65 17.38 3.59
CA PRO A 5 -9.40 18.67 2.95
C PRO A 5 -8.09 18.68 2.14
N ASP A 6 -7.10 17.92 2.60
CA ASP A 6 -5.79 17.79 1.95
C ASP A 6 -5.66 16.51 1.11
N ALA A 7 -6.77 15.87 0.75
CA ALA A 7 -6.73 14.69 -0.11
C ALA A 7 -6.11 15.04 -1.47
N PRO A 8 -5.24 14.18 -2.03
CA PRO A 8 -4.71 14.39 -3.37
C PRO A 8 -5.83 14.35 -4.41
N ASP A 9 -5.66 15.11 -5.49
CA ASP A 9 -6.51 15.01 -6.66
C ASP A 9 -6.33 13.62 -7.31
N LEU A 10 -7.41 12.83 -7.34
CA LEU A 10 -7.39 11.46 -7.85
C LEU A 10 -7.08 11.39 -9.34
N GLU A 11 -7.37 12.44 -10.12
CA GLU A 11 -6.99 12.49 -11.54
C GLU A 11 -5.47 12.55 -11.68
N ARG A 12 -4.78 13.22 -10.75
CA ARG A 12 -3.30 13.26 -10.71
C ARG A 12 -2.68 11.92 -10.32
N LEU A 13 -3.44 11.04 -9.65
CA LEU A 13 -2.97 9.69 -9.33
C LEU A 13 -2.91 8.76 -10.55
N GLN A 14 -3.47 9.14 -11.70
CA GLN A 14 -3.41 8.33 -12.93
C GLN A 14 -1.98 8.23 -13.49
N ASN A 15 -1.10 9.14 -13.10
CA ASN A 15 0.30 9.20 -13.54
C ASN A 15 1.26 8.51 -12.55
N LEU A 16 0.73 7.71 -11.62
CA LEU A 16 1.50 6.97 -10.64
C LEU A 16 1.56 5.50 -11.00
N VAL A 17 2.77 4.97 -11.10
CA VAL A 17 3.03 3.55 -11.32
C VAL A 17 3.40 2.91 -9.99
N LEU A 18 2.71 1.82 -9.66
CA LEU A 18 2.96 1.03 -8.46
C LEU A 18 3.60 -0.31 -8.83
N GLU A 19 4.85 -0.50 -8.45
CA GLU A 19 5.62 -1.72 -8.75
C GLU A 19 5.94 -2.49 -7.46
N PRO A 20 5.63 -3.80 -7.35
CA PRO A 20 6.03 -4.58 -6.19
C PRO A 20 7.56 -4.72 -6.14
N ILE A 21 8.15 -4.50 -4.97
CA ILE A 21 9.58 -4.73 -4.77
C ILE A 21 9.87 -6.24 -4.80
N PRO A 22 10.80 -6.73 -5.65
CA PRO A 22 11.13 -8.14 -5.69
C PRO A 22 11.65 -8.69 -4.36
N ALA A 23 11.29 -9.93 -4.01
CA ALA A 23 11.75 -10.56 -2.78
C ALA A 23 13.29 -10.63 -2.67
N ASP A 24 14.00 -10.82 -3.79
CA ASP A 24 15.47 -10.84 -3.81
C ASP A 24 16.09 -9.47 -3.49
N GLU A 25 15.39 -8.38 -3.82
CA GLU A 25 15.83 -7.04 -3.42
C GLU A 25 15.69 -6.86 -1.90
N ILE A 26 14.55 -7.26 -1.31
CA ILE A 26 14.33 -7.21 0.15
C ILE A 26 15.39 -8.04 0.88
N ARG A 27 15.68 -9.25 0.41
CA ARG A 27 16.70 -10.13 1.02
C ARG A 27 18.08 -9.50 0.95
N ARG A 28 18.49 -9.01 -0.23
CA ARG A 28 19.80 -8.37 -0.41
C ARG A 28 19.97 -7.17 0.52
N ARG A 29 18.97 -6.29 0.59
CA ARG A 29 18.97 -5.11 1.48
C ARG A 29 19.18 -5.52 2.95
N ARG A 30 18.44 -6.54 3.43
CA ARG A 30 18.61 -7.09 4.78
C ARG A 30 19.99 -7.74 5.01
N GLU A 31 20.52 -8.45 4.01
CA GLU A 31 21.86 -9.06 4.07
C GLU A 31 22.99 -8.00 4.11
N GLU A 32 22.76 -6.84 3.50
CA GLU A 32 23.65 -5.68 3.54
C GLU A 32 23.57 -4.93 4.89
N GLY A 33 22.67 -5.35 5.78
CA GLY A 33 22.49 -4.78 7.12
C GLY A 33 21.43 -3.69 7.20
N GLU A 34 20.75 -3.36 6.09
CA GLU A 34 19.71 -2.35 6.08
C GLU A 34 18.41 -2.87 6.72
N VAL A 35 17.76 -1.97 7.46
CA VAL A 35 16.46 -2.16 8.10
C VAL A 35 15.43 -1.34 7.34
N LEU A 36 14.25 -1.91 7.11
CA LEU A 36 13.12 -1.18 6.53
C LEU A 36 12.34 -0.52 7.66
N VAL A 37 12.46 0.81 7.79
CA VAL A 37 11.67 1.61 8.73
C VAL A 37 10.37 2.05 8.06
N GLU A 38 9.32 2.24 8.86
CA GLU A 38 7.98 2.59 8.35
C GLU A 38 7.33 3.71 9.16
N ASP A 39 6.77 4.70 8.45
CA ASP A 39 5.79 5.65 8.97
C ASP A 39 4.37 5.13 8.63
N VAL A 40 3.64 4.66 9.65
CA VAL A 40 2.32 4.06 9.48
C VAL A 40 1.26 5.16 9.43
N VAL A 41 0.72 5.43 8.24
CA VAL A 41 -0.23 6.53 8.02
C VAL A 41 -1.49 6.39 8.89
N ASN A 42 -1.97 5.17 9.10
CA ASN A 42 -3.15 4.90 9.94
C ASN A 42 -2.95 5.25 11.43
N ASP A 43 -1.70 5.32 11.90
CA ASP A 43 -1.36 5.65 13.29
C ASP A 43 -1.07 7.16 13.46
N ARG A 44 -1.12 7.95 12.38
CA ARG A 44 -0.84 9.39 12.40
C ARG A 44 -2.03 10.23 12.88
N ASP A 45 -1.91 10.75 14.10
CA ASP A 45 -2.90 11.65 14.70
C ASP A 45 -3.05 12.98 13.94
N ASP A 46 -2.01 13.44 13.24
CA ASP A 46 -2.02 14.71 12.51
C ASP A 46 -2.78 14.65 11.18
N LEU A 47 -2.95 13.46 10.63
CA LEU A 47 -3.68 13.24 9.38
C LEU A 47 -5.13 12.78 9.60
N ASP A 48 -5.43 12.11 10.73
CA ASP A 48 -6.75 11.56 11.06
C ASP A 48 -7.40 10.78 9.88
N VAL A 49 -6.60 9.92 9.23
CA VAL A 49 -7.04 9.19 8.05
C VAL A 49 -7.21 7.71 8.33
N ARG A 50 -8.41 7.22 8.03
CA ARG A 50 -8.74 5.79 8.02
C ARG A 50 -9.12 5.30 6.63
N ALA A 51 -8.97 4.00 6.43
CA ALA A 51 -9.31 3.30 5.19
C ALA A 51 -10.35 2.19 5.42
N PRO A 52 -11.57 2.56 5.84
CA PRO A 52 -12.66 1.61 5.78
C PRO A 52 -12.94 1.25 4.32
N MET A 53 -13.01 -0.04 4.02
CA MET A 53 -13.32 -0.55 2.69
C MET A 53 -14.85 -0.53 2.51
N SER A 54 -15.37 0.32 1.61
CA SER A 54 -16.80 0.36 1.24
C SER A 54 -16.97 0.17 -0.27
N ASP A 55 -18.07 -0.47 -0.67
CA ASP A 55 -18.39 -0.72 -2.08
C ASP A 55 -18.97 0.54 -2.80
N ALA A 56 -19.43 1.53 -2.03
CA ALA A 56 -19.92 2.81 -2.55
C ALA A 56 -19.60 4.00 -1.60
N PRO A 57 -19.55 5.25 -2.10
CA PRO A 57 -19.34 6.44 -1.26
C PRO A 57 -20.49 6.63 -0.26
N GLY A 58 -20.20 6.58 1.04
CA GLY A 58 -21.18 6.90 2.11
C GLY A 58 -22.00 5.72 2.64
N GLU A 59 -21.71 4.48 2.24
CA GLU A 59 -22.36 3.29 2.79
C GLU A 59 -21.66 2.73 4.04
N GLU A 60 -22.42 1.99 4.85
CA GLU A 60 -21.93 1.28 6.03
C GLU A 60 -20.84 0.28 5.63
N VAL A 61 -19.74 0.27 6.39
CA VAL A 61 -18.49 -0.41 6.02
C VAL A 61 -18.64 -1.93 6.20
N THR A 62 -18.67 -2.66 5.08
CA THR A 62 -18.66 -4.13 5.06
C THR A 62 -17.50 -4.72 4.25
N GLY A 63 -16.50 -3.92 3.88
CA GLY A 63 -15.31 -4.41 3.19
C GLY A 63 -14.33 -5.04 4.17
N ASP A 64 -14.07 -6.33 3.97
CA ASP A 64 -13.15 -7.14 4.76
C ASP A 64 -11.71 -7.01 4.24
N VAL A 65 -10.74 -6.95 5.15
CA VAL A 65 -9.30 -7.08 4.92
C VAL A 65 -8.95 -8.25 3.98
N GLY A 66 -9.72 -9.34 4.04
CA GLY A 66 -9.59 -10.48 3.12
C GLY A 66 -9.85 -10.12 1.66
N THR A 67 -10.76 -9.19 1.38
CA THR A 67 -11.04 -8.71 0.01
C THR A 67 -9.87 -7.89 -0.51
N ALA A 68 -9.29 -7.02 0.33
CA ALA A 68 -8.09 -6.25 0.00
C ALA A 68 -6.92 -7.19 -0.35
N LEU A 69 -6.68 -8.21 0.48
CA LEU A 69 -5.66 -9.23 0.22
C LEU A 69 -5.91 -9.94 -1.11
N TYR A 70 -7.15 -10.40 -1.36
CA TYR A 70 -7.48 -11.09 -2.59
C TYR A 70 -7.18 -10.22 -3.83
N ARG A 71 -7.47 -8.91 -3.77
CA ARG A 71 -7.15 -7.96 -4.84
C ARG A 71 -5.65 -7.80 -5.05
N LEU A 72 -4.88 -7.63 -3.99
CA LEU A 72 -3.42 -7.53 -4.07
C LEU A 72 -2.81 -8.79 -4.67
N VAL A 73 -3.34 -9.97 -4.31
CA VAL A 73 -2.92 -11.25 -4.90
C VAL A 73 -3.25 -11.33 -6.39
N GLN A 74 -4.44 -10.90 -6.81
CA GLN A 74 -4.82 -10.90 -8.23
C GLN A 74 -3.92 -9.99 -9.08
N LEU A 75 -3.52 -8.84 -8.56
CA LEU A 75 -2.76 -7.83 -9.29
C LEU A 75 -1.25 -8.08 -9.24
N PHE A 76 -0.72 -8.50 -8.08
CA PHE A 76 0.71 -8.51 -7.81
C PHE A 76 1.25 -9.87 -7.35
N GLY A 77 0.40 -10.89 -7.23
CA GLY A 77 0.77 -12.19 -6.68
C GLY A 77 0.92 -12.17 -5.16
N THR A 78 1.60 -13.17 -4.59
CA THR A 78 1.76 -13.29 -3.13
C THR A 78 2.65 -12.18 -2.55
N PRO A 79 2.52 -11.86 -1.24
CA PRO A 79 3.42 -10.94 -0.54
C PRO A 79 4.90 -11.25 -0.77
N GLN A 80 5.74 -10.21 -0.88
CA GLN A 80 7.17 -10.36 -1.22
C GLN A 80 8.06 -10.61 0.00
N PHE A 81 7.61 -10.19 1.18
CA PHE A 81 8.29 -10.45 2.44
C PHE A 81 8.21 -11.96 2.78
N PRO A 82 9.35 -12.63 3.05
CA PRO A 82 9.39 -14.05 3.37
C PRO A 82 8.45 -14.45 4.51
N GLU A 83 8.37 -13.62 5.56
CA GLU A 83 7.53 -13.84 6.74
C GLU A 83 6.02 -13.84 6.45
N TYR A 84 5.59 -13.34 5.28
CA TYR A 84 4.18 -13.29 4.86
C TYR A 84 3.86 -14.21 3.66
N VAL A 85 4.82 -15.02 3.22
CA VAL A 85 4.58 -16.01 2.16
C VAL A 85 3.56 -17.06 2.61
N ALA A 86 2.72 -17.49 1.68
CA ALA A 86 1.71 -18.52 1.94
C ALA A 86 2.38 -19.89 2.17
N GLY A 87 1.98 -20.59 3.23
CA GLY A 87 2.52 -21.90 3.60
C GLY A 87 3.64 -21.88 4.65
N GLU A 88 4.11 -20.69 5.02
CA GLU A 88 5.00 -20.48 6.17
C GLU A 88 4.24 -20.57 7.50
N ASP A 89 4.97 -20.75 8.60
CA ASP A 89 4.38 -20.77 9.94
C ASP A 89 3.73 -19.40 10.25
N ILE A 90 2.44 -19.42 10.57
CA ILE A 90 1.62 -18.23 10.85
C ILE A 90 1.38 -18.05 12.35
N SER A 91 1.91 -18.92 13.20
CA SER A 91 1.63 -18.93 14.64
C SER A 91 2.06 -17.65 15.36
N ASP A 92 3.04 -16.93 14.82
CA ASP A 92 3.51 -15.66 15.36
C ASP A 92 2.87 -14.40 14.74
N ARG A 93 1.90 -14.56 13.82
CA ARG A 93 1.21 -13.45 13.15
C ARG A 93 0.00 -13.00 13.97
N TYR A 94 0.23 -12.17 14.97
CA TYR A 94 -0.84 -11.70 15.88
C TYR A 94 -1.55 -10.43 15.42
N GLU A 95 -0.84 -9.55 14.69
CA GLU A 95 -1.37 -8.22 14.32
C GLU A 95 -1.38 -7.94 12.81
N THR A 96 -0.52 -8.61 12.04
CA THR A 96 -0.42 -8.45 10.58
C THR A 96 -0.26 -9.82 9.94
N THR A 97 -1.19 -10.15 9.06
CA THR A 97 -1.28 -11.42 8.33
C THR A 97 -0.63 -11.35 6.95
N TYR A 98 -0.63 -10.17 6.32
CA TYR A 98 0.05 -9.90 5.06
C TYR A 98 0.65 -8.48 5.01
N LYS A 99 1.72 -8.33 4.24
CA LYS A 99 2.31 -7.02 3.95
C LYS A 99 2.97 -7.07 2.58
N TYR A 100 2.67 -6.08 1.76
CA TYR A 100 3.30 -5.84 0.47
C TYR A 100 4.22 -4.62 0.59
N LEU A 101 5.33 -4.65 -0.15
CA LEU A 101 6.20 -3.49 -0.34
C LEU A 101 6.16 -3.09 -1.81
N PHE A 102 5.84 -1.83 -2.05
CA PHE A 102 5.77 -1.25 -3.37
C PHE A 102 6.73 -0.08 -3.50
N ARG A 103 7.18 0.11 -4.73
CA ARG A 103 7.78 1.34 -5.22
C ARG A 103 6.70 2.11 -5.98
N ALA A 104 6.39 3.31 -5.52
CA ALA A 104 5.53 4.24 -6.22
C ALA A 104 6.42 5.21 -7.01
N ARG A 105 6.11 5.39 -8.30
CA ARG A 105 6.81 6.31 -9.20
C ARG A 105 5.85 7.28 -9.85
N VAL A 106 6.27 8.52 -9.96
CA VAL A 106 5.57 9.58 -10.68
C VAL A 106 6.10 9.62 -12.12
N GLU A 107 5.23 9.41 -13.11
CA GLU A 107 5.64 9.46 -14.53
C GLU A 107 5.64 10.87 -15.13
N ASP A 108 4.85 11.79 -14.58
CA ASP A 108 4.76 13.20 -15.00
C ASP A 108 5.04 14.11 -13.81
N ASP A 109 5.82 15.18 -13.97
CA ASP A 109 6.15 16.15 -12.90
C ASP A 109 4.88 16.63 -12.15
N VAL A 110 4.58 16.01 -11.00
CA VAL A 110 3.51 16.44 -10.09
C VAL A 110 4.16 17.30 -9.03
N GLU A 111 3.85 18.60 -9.05
CA GLU A 111 4.37 19.53 -8.05
C GLU A 111 4.17 18.99 -6.61
N GLU A 112 5.28 18.98 -5.86
CA GLU A 112 5.37 18.64 -4.43
C GLU A 112 5.29 17.14 -4.07
N LEU A 113 5.39 16.22 -5.03
CA LEU A 113 5.66 14.80 -4.74
C LEU A 113 7.09 14.42 -5.13
N PRO A 114 7.74 13.48 -4.43
CA PRO A 114 9.01 12.92 -4.87
C PRO A 114 8.80 12.04 -6.11
N ASP A 115 9.82 11.95 -6.97
CA ASP A 115 9.81 11.13 -8.19
C ASP A 115 9.53 9.64 -7.89
N GLU A 116 10.06 9.16 -6.76
CA GLU A 116 9.92 7.78 -6.30
C GLU A 116 9.88 7.74 -4.77
N TRP A 117 9.03 6.87 -4.21
CA TRP A 117 9.07 6.50 -2.79
C TRP A 117 8.64 5.05 -2.57
N LEU A 118 8.94 4.50 -1.39
CA LEU A 118 8.46 3.18 -1.00
C LEU A 118 7.21 3.30 -0.14
N MET A 119 6.24 2.42 -0.38
CA MET A 119 5.04 2.32 0.42
C MET A 119 4.70 0.87 0.73
N THR A 120 4.09 0.63 1.89
CA THR A 120 3.59 -0.68 2.28
C THR A 120 2.07 -0.70 2.30
N ILE A 121 1.50 -1.83 1.91
CA ILE A 121 0.06 -2.13 2.07
C ILE A 121 -0.05 -3.41 2.87
N ARG A 122 -0.76 -3.34 4.00
CA ARG A 122 -0.91 -4.46 4.94
C ARG A 122 -2.31 -4.51 5.51
N ASP A 123 -2.65 -5.60 6.18
CA ASP A 123 -3.76 -5.57 7.11
C ASP A 123 -3.39 -4.76 8.35
N TRP A 124 -4.31 -3.88 8.76
CA TRP A 124 -4.19 -3.11 9.98
C TRP A 124 -5.50 -3.23 10.74
N LYS A 125 -5.50 -4.07 11.78
CA LYS A 125 -6.69 -4.40 12.58
C LYS A 125 -7.80 -4.97 11.69
N VAL A 126 -8.81 -4.16 11.37
CA VAL A 126 -9.96 -4.53 10.52
C VAL A 126 -10.03 -3.72 9.23
N GLU A 127 -8.96 -2.98 8.91
CA GLU A 127 -8.87 -2.07 7.78
C GLU A 127 -7.59 -2.32 6.97
N VAL A 128 -7.48 -1.64 5.82
CA VAL A 128 -6.23 -1.58 5.08
C VAL A 128 -5.27 -0.59 5.76
N GLY A 129 -4.08 -1.08 6.10
CA GLY A 129 -2.96 -0.29 6.56
C GLY A 129 -2.09 0.17 5.41
N VAL A 130 -1.73 1.45 5.40
CA VAL A 130 -0.72 2.00 4.48
C VAL A 130 0.41 2.61 5.27
N GLY A 131 1.65 2.30 4.89
CA GLY A 131 2.86 2.91 5.44
C GLY A 131 3.72 3.53 4.35
N ILE A 132 4.51 4.54 4.70
CA ILE A 132 5.65 4.99 3.89
C ILE A 132 6.90 4.33 4.46
N ALA A 133 7.77 3.81 3.60
CA ALA A 133 8.93 3.06 4.03
C ALA A 133 10.24 3.65 3.51
N GLU A 134 11.32 3.40 4.23
CA GLU A 134 12.69 3.76 3.84
C GLU A 134 13.66 2.67 4.31
N TRP A 135 14.69 2.39 3.52
CA TRP A 135 15.81 1.54 3.96
C TRP A 135 16.82 2.40 4.71
N ARG A 136 17.21 1.97 5.90
CA ARG A 136 18.17 2.67 6.76
C ARG A 136 19.19 1.71 7.35
N ASP A 137 20.32 2.24 7.80
CA ASP A 137 21.35 1.46 8.49
C ASP A 137 20.91 1.01 9.90
N GLU A 138 19.97 1.74 10.51
CA GLU A 138 19.48 1.51 11.88
C GLU A 138 17.94 1.63 11.96
N ASP A 139 17.36 0.96 12.95
CA ASP A 139 15.92 1.00 13.25
C ASP A 139 15.58 2.29 14.02
N GLU A 140 15.52 3.39 13.29
CA GLU A 140 15.20 4.72 13.80
C GLU A 140 13.79 5.17 13.40
N GLU A 141 13.14 5.95 14.27
CA GLU A 141 11.86 6.58 13.94
C GLU A 141 11.98 7.47 12.70
N PHE A 142 10.98 7.35 11.83
CA PHE A 142 10.85 8.09 10.59
C PHE A 142 9.41 8.59 10.46
N THR A 143 9.26 9.81 9.96
CA THR A 143 7.97 10.38 9.60
C THR A 143 8.06 10.94 8.20
N ALA A 144 7.21 10.46 7.31
CA ALA A 144 7.17 10.90 5.93
C ALA A 144 6.47 12.26 5.80
N ASP A 145 6.67 12.89 4.65
CA ASP A 145 5.93 14.10 4.29
C ASP A 145 4.41 13.80 4.30
N PRO A 146 3.58 14.65 4.95
CA PRO A 146 2.12 14.48 5.02
C PRO A 146 1.46 14.26 3.65
N LYS A 147 1.91 14.95 2.60
CA LYS A 147 1.36 14.83 1.25
C LYS A 147 1.66 13.46 0.65
N VAL A 148 2.88 12.94 0.85
CA VAL A 148 3.27 11.58 0.41
C VAL A 148 2.47 10.52 1.16
N ALA A 149 2.29 10.69 2.47
CA ALA A 149 1.48 9.81 3.32
C ALA A 149 0.01 9.76 2.84
N LEU A 150 -0.63 10.93 2.65
CA LEU A 150 -2.00 11.03 2.15
C LEU A 150 -2.14 10.46 0.73
N THR A 151 -1.16 10.72 -0.13
CA THR A 151 -1.12 10.19 -1.51
C THR A 151 -1.06 8.67 -1.52
N SER A 152 -0.17 8.09 -0.72
CA SER A 152 -0.02 6.65 -0.60
C SER A 152 -1.27 5.99 -0.03
N MET A 153 -1.92 6.61 0.95
CA MET A 153 -3.19 6.13 1.49
C MET A 153 -4.30 6.14 0.42
N ALA A 154 -4.38 7.19 -0.40
CA ALA A 154 -5.30 7.25 -1.53
C ALA A 154 -5.02 6.15 -2.57
N LEU A 155 -3.75 5.91 -2.91
CA LEU A 155 -3.32 4.84 -3.83
C LEU A 155 -3.66 3.46 -3.28
N GLY A 156 -3.31 3.18 -2.02
CA GLY A 156 -3.58 1.90 -1.38
C GLY A 156 -5.07 1.59 -1.35
N GLN A 157 -5.91 2.58 -1.02
CA GLN A 157 -7.36 2.45 -1.13
C GLN A 157 -7.80 2.18 -2.57
N ASN A 158 -7.30 2.94 -3.54
CA ASN A 158 -7.69 2.78 -4.94
C ASN A 158 -7.41 1.36 -5.46
N VAL A 159 -6.17 0.89 -5.27
CA VAL A 159 -5.71 -0.43 -5.74
C VAL A 159 -6.47 -1.57 -5.08
N THR A 160 -6.87 -1.41 -3.82
CA THR A 160 -7.57 -2.45 -3.06
C THR A 160 -9.09 -2.42 -3.22
N SER A 161 -9.69 -1.29 -3.60
CA SER A 161 -11.15 -1.12 -3.72
C SER A 161 -11.69 -1.01 -5.14
N GLN A 162 -10.90 -0.57 -6.13
CA GLN A 162 -11.43 -0.35 -7.47
C GLN A 162 -11.62 -1.66 -8.27
N PRO A 163 -12.75 -1.81 -8.98
CA PRO A 163 -12.96 -2.95 -9.86
C PRO A 163 -12.02 -2.88 -11.07
N ILE A 164 -11.30 -3.97 -11.32
CA ILE A 164 -10.52 -4.14 -12.56
C ILE A 164 -11.51 -4.18 -13.72
N ARG A 165 -11.37 -3.26 -14.69
CA ARG A 165 -12.04 -3.38 -15.98
C ARG A 165 -11.36 -4.49 -16.76
N CYS A 166 -11.88 -5.71 -16.64
CA CYS A 166 -11.50 -6.80 -17.55
C CYS A 166 -12.13 -6.52 -18.91
N ASP A 167 -11.39 -5.84 -19.79
CA ASP A 167 -11.72 -5.82 -21.21
C ASP A 167 -11.50 -7.25 -21.74
N PHE A 168 -12.60 -7.99 -21.90
CA PHE A 168 -12.57 -9.26 -22.62
C PHE A 168 -12.07 -8.95 -24.04
N LYS A 169 -10.92 -9.51 -24.43
CA LYS A 169 -10.59 -9.61 -25.86
C LYS A 169 -11.73 -10.38 -26.51
N ASP A 170 -12.42 -9.76 -27.46
CA ASP A 170 -13.43 -10.41 -28.30
C ASP A 170 -12.86 -11.74 -28.80
N MET A 171 -13.37 -12.85 -28.26
CA MET A 171 -13.09 -14.17 -28.79
C MET A 171 -13.93 -14.31 -30.06
N TRP A 172 -13.26 -14.25 -31.21
CA TRP A 172 -13.87 -14.52 -32.51
C TRP A 172 -14.42 -15.96 -32.50
N TYR A 173 -15.74 -16.10 -32.64
CA TYR A 173 -16.44 -17.38 -32.85
C TYR A 173 -16.33 -17.84 -34.31
#